data_AF-A0A222X5I6-F1
#
_entry.id   AF-A0A222X5I6-F1
#
_cell.length_a   1.000
_cell.length_b   1.000
_cell.length_c   1.000
_cell.angle_alpha   90.00
_cell.angle_beta   90.00
_cell.angle_gamma   90.00
#
_symmetry.space_group_name_H-M   'P 1'
#
loop_
_entity.id
_entity.type
_entity.pdbx_description
1 polymer ?
#
loop_
_entity_poly.entity_id
_entity_poly.type
_entity_poly.pdbx_seq_one_letter_code
_entity_poly.pdbx_strand_id
1 'polypeptide(L)'
;MSEAAEPWRVQVAASALRSLERLPPRVVGAVVEFVTRTLPTNPERMSKPLRYELEGLRSARRGDYRVLFTLDDDTRVLLVVRISHRADAYR
;
A
#
# COMPACT_ATOMS: atom_id res chain seq x y z
N MET A 1 -5.51 17.70 22.03
CA MET A 1 -6.10 16.38 21.71
C MET A 1 -6.19 16.33 20.20
N SER A 2 -5.39 15.51 19.53
CA SER A 2 -5.42 15.43 18.06
C SER A 2 -6.71 14.74 17.66
N GLU A 3 -7.54 15.42 16.88
CA GLU A 3 -8.65 14.81 16.16
C GLU A 3 -8.09 13.63 15.36
N ALA A 4 -8.63 12.43 15.57
CA ALA A 4 -8.20 11.27 14.81
C ALA A 4 -8.67 11.48 13.37
N ALA A 5 -7.75 11.89 12.51
CA ALA A 5 -7.98 12.05 11.08
C ALA A 5 -8.68 10.80 10.52
N GLU A 6 -9.79 11.00 9.80
CA GLU A 6 -10.53 9.90 9.18
C GLU A 6 -9.59 9.07 8.28
N PRO A 7 -9.65 7.72 8.35
CA PRO A 7 -8.85 6.86 7.52
C PRO A 7 -9.08 7.13 6.03
N TRP A 8 -8.02 6.96 5.25
CA TRP A 8 -8.07 7.11 3.80
C TRP A 8 -9.01 6.08 3.16
N ARG A 9 -9.74 6.49 2.11
CA ARG A 9 -10.53 5.56 1.32
C ARG A 9 -9.62 4.69 0.47
N VAL A 10 -9.69 3.37 0.64
CA VAL A 10 -8.85 2.44 -0.11
C VAL A 10 -9.49 2.08 -1.44
N GLN A 11 -8.72 2.19 -2.51
CA GLN A 11 -9.03 1.60 -3.81
C GLN A 11 -7.90 0.66 -4.23
N VAL A 12 -8.25 -0.39 -4.96
CA VAL A 12 -7.28 -1.43 -5.37
C VAL A 12 -7.36 -1.57 -6.88
N ALA A 13 -6.26 -1.29 -7.57
CA ALA A 13 -6.16 -1.49 -9.00
C ALA A 13 -6.18 -2.98 -9.36
N ALA A 14 -6.63 -3.31 -10.57
CA ALA A 14 -6.64 -4.69 -11.05
C ALA A 14 -5.24 -5.34 -11.03
N SER A 15 -4.17 -4.56 -11.22
CA SER A 15 -2.79 -5.03 -11.09
C SER A 15 -2.41 -5.45 -9.67
N ALA A 16 -2.97 -4.78 -8.66
CA ALA A 16 -2.76 -5.13 -7.25
C ALA A 16 -3.54 -6.39 -6.87
N LEU A 17 -4.76 -6.58 -7.40
CA LEU A 17 -5.50 -7.84 -7.23
C LEU A 17 -4.72 -9.03 -7.78
N ARG A 18 -4.22 -8.94 -9.01
CA ARG A 18 -3.32 -9.95 -9.60
C ARG A 18 -2.04 -10.17 -8.80
N SER A 19 -1.60 -9.17 -8.04
CA SER A 19 -0.45 -9.32 -7.15
C SER A 19 -0.79 -10.16 -5.93
N LEU A 20 -1.97 -9.97 -5.33
CA LEU A 20 -2.46 -10.77 -4.20
C LEU A 20 -2.60 -12.25 -4.58
N GLU A 21 -3.12 -12.55 -5.78
CA GLU A 21 -3.29 -13.91 -6.29
C GLU A 21 -1.96 -14.69 -6.38
N ARG A 22 -0.84 -13.99 -6.55
CA ARG A 22 0.50 -14.60 -6.63
C ARG A 22 1.20 -14.73 -5.27
N LEU A 23 0.60 -14.20 -4.20
CA LEU A 23 1.19 -14.32 -2.87
C LEU A 23 0.98 -15.72 -2.30
N PRO A 24 1.91 -16.20 -1.45
CA PRO A 24 1.67 -17.40 -0.66
C PRO A 24 0.37 -17.26 0.17
N PRO A 25 -0.54 -18.25 0.18
CA PRO A 25 -1.84 -18.13 0.86
C PRO A 25 -1.75 -17.68 2.32
N ARG A 26 -0.73 -18.15 3.05
CA ARG A 26 -0.46 -17.79 4.44
C ARG A 26 -0.22 -16.30 4.69
N VAL A 27 0.11 -15.53 3.66
CA VAL A 27 0.43 -14.09 3.77
C VAL A 27 -0.76 -13.21 3.35
N VAL A 28 -1.62 -13.70 2.45
CA VAL A 28 -2.69 -12.90 1.82
C VAL A 28 -3.53 -12.18 2.86
N GLY A 29 -4.00 -12.88 3.90
CA GLY A 29 -4.82 -12.29 4.96
C GLY A 29 -4.14 -11.11 5.66
N ALA A 30 -2.86 -11.27 6.04
CA ALA A 30 -2.10 -10.23 6.72
C ALA A 30 -1.83 -9.00 5.84
N VAL A 31 -1.71 -9.19 4.52
CA VAL A 31 -1.55 -8.08 3.56
C VAL A 31 -2.88 -7.37 3.33
N VAL A 32 -3.98 -8.11 3.16
CA VAL A 32 -5.32 -7.54 3.00
C VAL A 32 -5.71 -6.72 4.22
N GLU A 33 -5.49 -7.23 5.42
CA GLU A 33 -5.73 -6.49 6.67
C GLU A 33 -4.88 -5.22 6.73
N PHE A 34 -3.58 -5.33 6.42
CA PHE A 34 -2.70 -4.17 6.41
C PHE A 34 -3.17 -3.09 5.44
N VAL A 35 -3.55 -3.48 4.21
CA VAL A 35 -4.01 -2.56 3.16
C VAL A 35 -5.35 -1.90 3.52
N THR A 36 -6.27 -2.65 4.11
CA THR A 36 -7.66 -2.18 4.31
C THR A 36 -7.92 -1.55 5.67
N ARG A 37 -7.11 -1.87 6.69
CA ARG A 37 -7.34 -1.45 8.08
C ARG A 37 -6.21 -0.61 8.65
N THR A 38 -4.95 -0.97 8.39
CA THR A 38 -3.81 -0.33 9.06
C THR A 38 -3.25 0.83 8.26
N LEU A 39 -2.78 0.57 7.04
CA LEU A 39 -2.16 1.55 6.17
C LEU A 39 -3.00 2.83 5.97
N PRO A 40 -4.35 2.75 5.80
CA PRO A 40 -5.15 3.95 5.56
C PRO A 40 -5.27 4.88 6.77
N THR A 41 -4.91 4.44 7.98
CA THR A 41 -4.97 5.29 9.17
C THR A 41 -3.89 6.37 9.19
N ASN A 42 -2.73 6.09 8.58
CA ASN A 42 -1.64 7.05 8.49
C ASN A 42 -0.65 6.68 7.36
N PRO A 43 -1.10 6.70 6.09
CA PRO A 43 -0.32 6.15 5.00
C PRO A 43 0.98 6.91 4.76
N GLU A 44 1.00 8.22 5.01
CA GLU A 44 2.20 9.03 4.87
C GLU A 44 3.31 8.61 5.83
N ARG A 45 2.97 8.42 7.12
CA ARG A 45 3.91 8.00 8.16
C ARG A 45 4.37 6.55 8.00
N MET A 46 3.48 5.68 7.50
CA MET A 46 3.74 4.25 7.33
C MET A 46 4.42 3.90 6.00
N SER A 47 4.71 4.90 5.16
CA SER A 47 5.34 4.71 3.86
C SER A 47 6.48 5.68 3.63
N LYS A 48 7.19 5.47 2.51
CA LYS A 48 8.15 6.43 1.98
C LYS A 48 7.81 6.73 0.52
N PRO A 49 7.94 8.00 0.07
CA PRO A 49 7.85 8.32 -1.34
C PRO A 49 8.97 7.62 -2.10
N LEU A 50 8.65 7.14 -3.29
CA LEU A 50 9.61 6.62 -4.25
C LEU A 50 10.17 7.78 -5.10
N ARG A 51 11.23 7.51 -5.85
CA ARG A 51 12.00 8.50 -6.62
C ARG A 51 12.23 8.00 -8.05
N TYR A 52 12.76 8.88 -8.89
CA TYR A 52 13.07 8.61 -10.30
C TYR A 52 11.81 8.21 -11.08
N GLU A 53 11.86 7.15 -11.88
CA GLU A 53 10.73 6.67 -12.69
C GLU A 53 9.48 6.26 -11.88
N LEU A 54 9.61 6.15 -10.56
CA LEU A 54 8.51 5.81 -9.65
C LEU A 54 8.05 7.00 -8.80
N GLU A 55 8.43 8.22 -9.17
CA GLU A 55 7.92 9.44 -8.51
C GLU A 55 6.39 9.50 -8.57
N GLY A 56 5.78 10.05 -7.51
CA GLY A 56 4.33 10.00 -7.29
C GLY A 56 3.83 8.73 -6.60
N LEU A 57 4.62 7.65 -6.56
CA LEU A 57 4.31 6.45 -5.78
C LEU A 57 4.90 6.50 -4.38
N ARG A 58 4.27 5.76 -3.47
CA ARG A 58 4.72 5.51 -2.11
C ARG A 58 4.83 4.02 -1.87
N SER A 59 5.80 3.60 -1.07
CA SER A 59 5.99 2.21 -0.65
C SER A 59 5.81 2.07 0.86
N ALA A 60 4.84 1.26 1.28
CA ALA A 60 4.69 0.81 2.66
C ALA A 60 5.17 -0.65 2.81
N ARG A 61 5.65 -1.01 4.00
CA ARG A 61 6.17 -2.36 4.30
C ARG A 61 5.27 -3.09 5.28
N ARG A 62 5.01 -4.37 5.00
CA ARG A 62 4.40 -5.33 5.92
C ARG A 62 5.23 -6.62 5.91
N GLY A 63 6.10 -6.77 6.91
CA GLY A 63 7.09 -7.85 6.91
C GLY A 63 7.98 -7.78 5.67
N ASP A 64 8.06 -8.89 4.94
CA ASP A 64 8.83 -9.00 3.70
C ASP A 64 8.09 -8.48 2.46
N TYR A 65 6.90 -7.91 2.59
CA TYR A 65 6.09 -7.46 1.46
C TYR A 65 6.02 -5.93 1.39
N ARG A 66 6.01 -5.41 0.16
CA ARG A 66 5.85 -3.98 -0.16
C ARG A 66 4.51 -3.74 -0.84
N VAL A 67 3.81 -2.72 -0.38
CA VAL A 67 2.58 -2.19 -0.99
C VAL A 67 2.93 -0.86 -1.64
N LEU A 68 2.78 -0.77 -2.96
CA LEU A 68 2.96 0.45 -3.73
C LEU A 68 1.61 1.11 -3.99
N PHE A 69 1.51 2.40 -3.75
CA PHE A 69 0.26 3.16 -3.86
C PHE A 69 0.50 4.64 -4.18
N THR A 70 -0.54 5.32 -4.62
CA THR A 70 -0.62 6.79 -4.68
C THR A 70 -1.57 7.31 -3.61
N LEU A 71 -1.42 8.58 -3.25
CA LEU A 71 -2.37 9.32 -2.42
C LEU A 71 -2.93 10.46 -3.27
N ASP A 72 -4.25 10.60 -3.25
CA ASP A 72 -4.98 11.75 -3.77
C ASP A 72 -5.53 12.51 -2.56
N ASP A 73 -4.86 13.59 -2.18
CA ASP A 73 -5.19 14.36 -0.98
C ASP A 73 -6.55 15.07 -1.08
N ASP A 74 -6.96 15.46 -2.29
CA ASP A 74 -8.23 16.16 -2.55
C ASP A 74 -9.43 15.25 -2.27
N THR A 75 -9.34 13.99 -2.69
CA THR A 75 -10.41 12.98 -2.51
C THR A 75 -10.15 12.02 -1.36
N ARG A 76 -9.00 12.15 -0.70
CA ARG A 76 -8.52 11.28 0.39
C ARG A 76 -8.50 9.80 0.00
N VAL A 77 -8.10 9.52 -1.24
CA VAL A 77 -8.02 8.16 -1.80
C VAL A 77 -6.59 7.63 -1.74
N LEU A 78 -6.46 6.42 -1.21
CA LEU A 78 -5.25 5.60 -1.29
C LEU A 78 -5.47 4.51 -2.35
N LEU A 79 -4.81 4.66 -3.50
CA LEU A 79 -4.92 3.71 -4.60
C LEU A 79 -3.73 2.73 -4.58
N VAL A 80 -3.98 1.49 -4.20
CA VAL A 80 -2.98 0.42 -4.25
C VAL A 80 -2.81 -0.08 -5.68
N VAL A 81 -1.59 0.01 -6.21
CA VAL A 81 -1.28 -0.33 -7.61
C VAL A 81 -0.46 -1.62 -7.76
N ARG A 82 0.33 -1.99 -6.75
CA ARG A 82 1.15 -3.21 -6.78
C ARG A 82 1.45 -3.71 -5.37
N ILE A 83 1.50 -5.04 -5.23
CA ILE A 83 2.00 -5.71 -4.03
C ILE A 83 3.13 -6.65 -4.46
N SER A 84 4.24 -6.65 -3.75
CA SER A 84 5.42 -7.45 -4.14
C SER A 84 6.19 -7.94 -2.93
N HIS A 85 6.89 -9.05 -3.08
CA HIS A 85 7.88 -9.48 -2.10
C HIS A 85 9.12 -8.56 -2.20
N ARG A 86 9.80 -8.29 -1.08
CA ARG A 86 10.95 -7.39 -1.03
C ARG A 86 12.10 -7.83 -1.93
N ALA A 87 12.21 -9.13 -2.20
CA ALA A 87 13.25 -9.70 -3.05
C ALA A 87 13.00 -9.42 -4.54
N ASP A 88 11.74 -9.30 -4.93
CA ASP A 88 11.37 -9.02 -6.33
C ASP A 88 11.56 -7.54 -6.68
N ALA A 89 11.65 -6.68 -5.67
CA ALA A 89 11.84 -5.23 -5.84
C ALA A 89 13.30 -4.82 -6.11
N TYR A 90 14.22 -5.78 -6.19
CA TYR A 90 15.64 -5.57 -6.56
C TYR A 90 16.04 -6.36 -7.81
N ARG A 91 15.07 -6.89 -8.57
CA ARG A 91 15.31 -7.57 -9.84
C ARG A 91 14.74 -6.76 -10.99
#